data_AF-A0A2G9N881-F1
#
_entry.id   AF-A0A2G9N881-F1
#
_cell.length_a   1.000
_cell.length_b   1.000
_cell.length_c   1.000
_cell.angle_alpha   90.00
_cell.angle_beta   90.00
_cell.angle_gamma   90.00
#
_symmetry.space_group_name_H-M   'P 1'
#
loop_
_entity.id
_entity.type
_entity.pdbx_description
1 polymer ?
#
loop_
_entity_poly.entity_id
_entity_poly.type
_entity_poly.pdbx_seq_one_letter_code
_entity_poly.pdbx_strand_id
1 'polypeptide(L)'
;MKKRKNCLKCGIVLITLILVVIIVSGFVVAQEKKYTPKTMEVGGEVTNPPQQSAPQWAIDKANDYIISVLGEDYFEEHIKLVTNTTGNSRGYFFYYNYIHDVKDEPTGTPHQVVHLFHVQANWSGTIVRYGGPREPYQFLISSSEARDIAIQNGMKEPVIELDYGTQGYDSNTPIPGGTCVWVAWTYGGVPKGDPDLLFIHVDTGELLGKRISEGYSGAIMTSTIDLNEEKRDGESTQPNNTDKKVNLTDREEKVASSAKEETGIFKKIINWVKALFVEIK
;
A
#
# COMPACT_ATOMS: atom_id res chain seq x y z
N MET A 1 -39.47 27.71 -39.94
CA MET A 1 -38.61 26.51 -40.10
C MET A 1 -37.32 26.48 -39.25
N LYS A 2 -36.70 27.60 -38.83
CA LYS A 2 -35.40 27.58 -38.10
C LYS A 2 -35.38 26.69 -36.82
N LYS A 3 -36.40 26.72 -35.95
CA LYS A 3 -36.43 25.93 -34.69
C LYS A 3 -36.26 24.40 -34.87
N ARG A 4 -36.76 23.79 -35.95
CA ARG A 4 -36.61 22.34 -36.20
C ARG A 4 -35.16 21.92 -36.50
N LYS A 5 -34.34 22.79 -37.12
CA LYS A 5 -32.94 22.48 -37.42
C LYS A 5 -32.06 22.41 -36.16
N ASN A 6 -32.35 23.21 -35.14
CA ASN A 6 -31.57 23.21 -33.89
C ASN A 6 -31.86 21.98 -33.03
N CYS A 7 -33.12 21.52 -32.96
CA CYS A 7 -33.47 20.28 -32.25
C CYS A 7 -32.76 19.05 -32.85
N LEU A 8 -32.65 18.99 -34.19
CA LEU A 8 -31.94 17.90 -34.88
C LEU A 8 -30.44 17.88 -34.54
N LYS A 9 -29.79 19.07 -34.48
CA LYS A 9 -28.38 19.19 -34.07
C LYS A 9 -28.16 18.71 -32.63
N CYS A 10 -29.02 19.11 -31.68
CA CYS A 10 -28.93 18.64 -30.30
C CYS A 10 -29.13 17.12 -30.18
N GLY A 11 -30.08 16.55 -30.92
CA GLY A 11 -30.31 15.10 -30.94
C GLY A 11 -29.10 14.31 -31.44
N ILE A 12 -28.44 14.78 -32.51
CA ILE A 12 -27.22 14.15 -33.03
C ILE A 12 -26.10 14.18 -31.98
N VAL A 13 -25.81 15.35 -31.38
CA VAL A 13 -24.75 15.49 -30.36
C VAL A 13 -24.99 14.57 -29.16
N LEU A 14 -26.24 14.45 -28.70
CA LEU A 14 -26.59 13.56 -27.58
C LEU A 14 -26.32 12.08 -27.93
N ILE A 15 -26.70 11.65 -29.14
CA ILE A 15 -26.47 10.28 -29.62
C ILE A 15 -24.97 9.99 -29.75
N THR A 16 -24.17 10.93 -30.28
CA THR A 16 -22.71 10.77 -30.35
C THR A 16 -22.08 10.65 -28.97
N LEU A 17 -22.55 11.45 -27.99
CA LEU A 17 -22.05 11.39 -26.62
C LEU A 17 -22.34 10.05 -25.95
N ILE A 18 -23.58 9.53 -26.12
CA ILE A 18 -23.99 8.21 -25.60
C ILE A 18 -23.15 7.10 -26.23
N LEU A 19 -22.91 7.13 -27.55
CA LEU A 19 -22.04 6.17 -28.23
C LEU A 19 -20.60 6.22 -27.70
N VAL A 20 -20.04 7.40 -27.45
CA VAL A 20 -18.71 7.54 -26.85
C VAL A 20 -18.67 6.94 -25.44
N VAL A 21 -19.68 7.21 -24.60
CA VAL A 21 -19.75 6.62 -23.24
C VAL A 21 -19.83 5.09 -23.29
N ILE A 22 -20.62 4.52 -24.20
CA ILE A 22 -20.74 3.06 -24.40
C ILE A 22 -19.41 2.45 -24.91
N ILE A 23 -18.72 3.11 -25.84
CA ILE A 23 -17.44 2.62 -26.36
C ILE A 23 -16.36 2.69 -25.26
N VAL A 24 -16.31 3.76 -24.48
CA VAL A 24 -15.34 3.92 -23.38
C VAL A 24 -15.62 2.93 -22.25
N SER A 25 -16.87 2.75 -21.82
CA SER A 25 -17.21 1.77 -20.77
C SER A 25 -16.95 0.33 -21.24
N GLY A 26 -17.25 0.01 -22.50
CA GLY A 26 -16.86 -1.26 -23.12
C GLY A 26 -15.34 -1.48 -23.16
N PHE A 27 -14.55 -0.42 -23.36
CA PHE A 27 -13.09 -0.48 -23.34
C PHE A 27 -12.51 -0.67 -21.92
N VAL A 28 -13.15 -0.09 -20.89
CA VAL A 28 -12.80 -0.31 -19.48
C VAL A 28 -13.10 -1.77 -19.08
N VAL A 29 -14.26 -2.31 -19.43
CA VAL A 29 -14.61 -3.71 -19.17
C VAL A 29 -13.71 -4.69 -19.96
N ALA A 30 -13.29 -4.33 -21.17
CA ALA A 30 -12.33 -5.15 -21.95
C ALA A 30 -10.88 -5.10 -21.40
N GLN A 31 -10.56 -4.18 -20.49
CA GLN A 31 -9.28 -4.14 -19.77
C GLN A 31 -9.29 -4.97 -18.48
N GLU A 32 -10.45 -5.51 -18.05
CA GLU A 32 -10.50 -6.65 -17.12
C GLU A 32 -10.07 -7.96 -17.80
N LYS A 33 -8.88 -7.95 -18.41
CA LYS A 33 -8.12 -9.18 -18.57
C LYS A 33 -7.88 -9.73 -17.18
N LYS A 34 -8.52 -10.86 -16.88
CA LYS A 34 -8.21 -11.72 -15.73
C LYS A 34 -6.71 -11.71 -15.51
N TYR A 35 -6.26 -11.08 -14.43
CA TYR A 35 -4.86 -11.05 -14.05
C TYR A 35 -4.53 -12.41 -13.42
N THR A 36 -4.49 -13.46 -14.24
CA THR A 36 -3.71 -14.64 -13.89
C THR A 36 -2.26 -14.18 -13.83
N PRO A 37 -1.61 -14.19 -12.66
CA PRO A 37 -0.24 -13.73 -12.55
C PRO A 37 0.60 -14.61 -13.48
N LYS A 38 1.23 -14.01 -14.49
CA LYS A 38 2.22 -14.71 -15.28
C LYS A 38 3.38 -15.02 -14.36
N THR A 39 3.52 -16.29 -14.00
CA THR A 39 4.75 -16.83 -13.43
C THR A 39 5.89 -16.40 -14.36
N MET A 40 6.76 -15.50 -13.88
CA MET A 40 8.01 -15.27 -14.57
C MET A 40 8.84 -16.52 -14.34
N GLU A 41 9.01 -17.35 -15.37
CA GLU A 41 10.08 -18.33 -15.41
C GLU A 41 11.41 -17.56 -15.46
N VAL A 42 11.90 -17.19 -14.28
CA VAL A 42 13.27 -16.76 -14.09
C VAL A 42 14.13 -18.01 -14.29
N GLY A 43 14.60 -18.19 -15.52
CA GLY A 43 15.55 -19.24 -15.90
C GLY A 43 16.78 -19.17 -15.00
N GLY A 44 16.83 -20.07 -14.02
CA GLY A 44 17.71 -19.96 -12.87
C GLY A 44 17.07 -20.67 -11.70
N GLU A 45 17.13 -22.00 -11.72
CA GLU A 45 16.85 -22.83 -10.54
C GLU A 45 17.85 -22.50 -9.43
N VAL A 46 17.54 -21.45 -8.66
CA VAL A 46 17.94 -21.40 -7.26
C VAL A 46 17.12 -22.50 -6.59
N THR A 47 17.68 -23.71 -6.60
CA THR A 47 17.24 -24.83 -5.76
C THR A 47 17.52 -24.46 -4.32
N ASN A 48 16.69 -23.55 -3.79
CA ASN A 48 16.46 -23.47 -2.35
C ASN A 48 16.14 -24.91 -1.92
N PRO A 49 16.92 -25.51 -0.99
CA PRO A 49 16.67 -26.87 -0.57
C PRO A 49 15.22 -26.95 -0.09
N PRO A 50 14.48 -28.02 -0.42
CA PRO A 50 13.05 -28.11 -0.13
C PRO A 50 12.82 -27.77 1.33
N GLN A 51 12.10 -26.66 1.56
CA GLN A 51 11.89 -26.11 2.89
C GLN A 51 11.01 -27.11 3.65
N GLN A 52 11.65 -27.96 4.44
CA GLN A 52 10.98 -29.03 5.16
C GLN A 52 9.97 -28.42 6.12
N SER A 53 8.71 -28.85 6.04
CA SER A 53 7.66 -28.46 7.00
C SER A 53 8.15 -28.63 8.44
N ALA A 54 7.68 -27.78 9.35
CA ALA A 54 7.91 -27.99 10.77
C ALA A 54 7.23 -29.31 11.21
N PRO A 55 7.81 -30.05 12.17
CA PRO A 55 7.17 -31.24 12.71
C PRO A 55 5.91 -30.84 13.49
N GLN A 56 4.88 -31.69 13.48
CA GLN A 56 3.55 -31.37 14.04
C GLN A 56 3.63 -30.82 15.48
N TRP A 57 4.39 -31.45 16.37
CA TRP A 57 4.56 -31.01 17.76
C TRP A 57 5.07 -29.56 17.90
N ALA A 58 5.81 -29.03 16.92
CA ALA A 58 6.29 -27.65 16.92
C ALA A 58 5.22 -26.68 16.40
N ILE A 59 4.36 -27.13 15.48
CA ILE A 59 3.15 -26.42 15.05
C ILE A 59 2.16 -26.33 16.22
N ASP A 60 1.92 -27.44 16.90
CA ASP A 60 1.03 -27.52 18.07
C ASP A 60 1.46 -26.52 19.14
N LYS A 61 2.75 -26.51 19.53
CA LYS A 61 3.29 -25.52 20.48
C LYS A 61 3.15 -24.06 20.02
N ALA A 62 3.20 -23.79 18.72
CA ALA A 62 2.99 -22.44 18.20
C ALA A 62 1.51 -22.04 18.27
N ASN A 63 0.59 -22.97 17.99
CA ASN A 63 -0.85 -22.77 18.16
C ASN A 63 -1.20 -22.60 19.65
N ASP A 64 -0.73 -23.49 20.54
CA ASP A 64 -0.92 -23.40 22.00
C ASP A 64 -0.48 -22.04 22.55
N TYR A 65 0.65 -21.50 22.06
CA TYR A 65 1.12 -20.17 22.44
C TYR A 65 0.14 -19.08 21.99
N ILE A 66 -0.34 -19.10 20.74
CA ILE A 66 -1.30 -18.10 20.25
C ILE A 66 -2.63 -18.21 21.01
N ILE A 67 -3.13 -19.43 21.24
CA ILE A 67 -4.30 -19.72 22.06
C ILE A 67 -4.12 -19.19 23.49
N SER A 68 -2.93 -19.29 24.08
CA SER A 68 -2.65 -18.74 25.42
C SER A 68 -2.66 -17.20 25.48
N VAL A 69 -2.54 -16.52 24.34
CA VAL A 69 -2.58 -15.04 24.22
C VAL A 69 -3.98 -14.54 23.87
N LEU A 70 -4.70 -15.25 22.99
CA LEU A 70 -5.97 -14.79 22.41
C LEU A 70 -7.22 -15.53 22.92
N GLY A 71 -7.04 -16.68 23.57
CA GLY A 71 -8.12 -17.65 23.79
C GLY A 71 -8.34 -18.58 22.59
N GLU A 72 -8.98 -19.72 22.86
CA GLU A 72 -9.20 -20.80 21.89
C GLU A 72 -10.21 -20.39 20.81
N ASP A 73 -11.39 -19.93 21.21
CA ASP A 73 -12.46 -19.47 20.31
C ASP A 73 -11.95 -18.43 19.30
N TYR A 74 -11.22 -17.42 19.77
CA TYR A 74 -10.70 -16.34 18.92
C TYR A 74 -9.60 -16.83 17.96
N PHE A 75 -8.76 -17.79 18.40
CA PHE A 75 -7.79 -18.43 17.52
C PHE A 75 -8.50 -19.25 16.42
N GLU A 76 -9.51 -20.05 16.77
CA GLU A 76 -10.26 -20.86 15.82
C GLU A 76 -11.03 -20.02 14.79
N GLU A 77 -11.55 -18.85 15.17
CA GLU A 77 -12.26 -17.96 14.26
C GLU A 77 -11.28 -17.17 13.38
N HIS A 78 -10.33 -16.46 13.99
CA HIS A 78 -9.56 -15.40 13.33
C HIS A 78 -8.16 -15.81 12.83
N ILE A 79 -7.61 -16.95 13.27
CA ILE A 79 -6.21 -17.31 12.99
C ILE A 79 -6.13 -18.57 12.12
N LYS A 80 -5.35 -18.50 11.03
CA LYS A 80 -5.12 -19.64 10.11
C LYS A 80 -3.65 -19.79 9.77
N LEU A 81 -3.07 -20.95 10.04
CA LEU A 81 -1.71 -21.29 9.61
C LEU A 81 -1.67 -21.38 8.08
N VAL A 82 -0.79 -20.58 7.46
CA VAL A 82 -0.58 -20.53 6.00
C VAL A 82 0.59 -21.42 5.63
N THR A 83 1.73 -21.19 6.28
CA THR A 83 3.01 -21.84 5.94
C THR A 83 3.79 -22.13 7.22
N ASN A 84 4.42 -23.28 7.30
CA ASN A 84 5.38 -23.61 8.35
C ASN A 84 6.66 -24.18 7.71
N THR A 85 7.82 -23.82 8.25
CA THR A 85 9.12 -24.26 7.72
C THR A 85 10.14 -24.49 8.84
N THR A 86 11.01 -25.46 8.60
CA THR A 86 12.19 -25.74 9.40
C THR A 86 13.36 -24.93 8.85
N GLY A 87 13.90 -23.99 9.65
CA GLY A 87 14.95 -23.07 9.24
C GLY A 87 16.34 -23.52 9.70
N ASN A 88 17.26 -23.70 8.74
CA ASN A 88 18.59 -24.33 8.87
C ASN A 88 19.45 -24.00 10.11
N SER A 89 19.28 -22.83 10.73
CA SER A 89 20.03 -22.42 11.93
C SER A 89 19.22 -21.65 12.98
N ARG A 90 17.90 -21.47 12.76
CA ARG A 90 17.08 -20.52 13.51
C ARG A 90 15.81 -21.13 14.14
N GLY A 91 15.66 -22.45 14.06
CA GLY A 91 14.50 -23.18 14.56
C GLY A 91 13.37 -23.19 13.55
N TYR A 92 12.13 -23.10 14.02
CA TYR A 92 10.92 -23.20 13.21
C TYR A 92 10.30 -21.83 12.96
N PHE A 93 9.77 -21.65 11.75
CA PHE A 93 9.07 -20.43 11.34
C PHE A 93 7.65 -20.79 10.90
N PHE A 94 6.68 -20.07 11.44
CA PHE A 94 5.26 -20.24 11.18
C PHE A 94 4.70 -18.91 10.70
N TYR A 95 3.91 -18.94 9.64
CA TYR A 95 3.23 -17.78 9.07
C TYR A 95 1.73 -18.02 9.14
N TYR A 96 1.02 -17.07 9.74
CA TYR A 96 -0.41 -17.15 9.98
C TYR A 96 -1.10 -15.94 9.34
N ASN A 97 -2.26 -16.19 8.76
CA ASN A 97 -3.23 -15.15 8.47
C ASN A 97 -3.98 -14.83 9.77
N TYR A 98 -4.06 -13.56 10.09
CA TYR A 98 -5.02 -12.97 11.02
C TYR A 98 -6.14 -12.36 10.18
N ILE A 99 -7.37 -12.82 10.41
CA ILE A 99 -8.55 -12.58 9.58
C ILE A 99 -9.60 -11.93 10.46
N HIS A 100 -10.09 -10.75 10.09
CA HIS A 100 -11.08 -10.03 10.87
C HIS A 100 -11.99 -9.18 9.98
N ASP A 101 -13.22 -8.99 10.42
CA ASP A 101 -14.20 -8.18 9.72
C ASP A 101 -14.15 -6.74 10.25
N VAL A 102 -13.97 -5.78 9.34
CA VAL A 102 -13.90 -4.34 9.67
C VAL A 102 -14.98 -3.58 8.92
N LYS A 103 -15.29 -2.36 9.37
CA LYS A 103 -16.29 -1.51 8.72
C LYS A 103 -15.67 -0.23 8.19
N ASP A 104 -16.09 0.18 7.01
CA ASP A 104 -15.81 1.53 6.51
C ASP A 104 -16.64 2.59 7.25
N GLU A 105 -17.91 2.27 7.53
CA GLU A 105 -18.91 3.16 8.16
C GLU A 105 -19.55 2.50 9.41
N PRO A 106 -20.02 3.25 10.43
CA PRO A 106 -20.48 2.68 11.70
C PRO A 106 -21.62 1.66 11.53
N THR A 107 -22.55 2.01 10.63
CA THR A 107 -23.71 1.20 10.23
C THR A 107 -23.48 0.46 8.90
N GLY A 108 -22.24 0.40 8.42
CA GLY A 108 -21.87 -0.30 7.19
C GLY A 108 -21.84 -1.81 7.39
N THR A 109 -22.00 -2.55 6.29
CA THR A 109 -21.74 -4.00 6.25
C THR A 109 -20.25 -4.23 6.49
N PRO A 110 -19.84 -5.09 7.44
CA PRO A 110 -18.44 -5.44 7.61
C PRO A 110 -17.87 -6.13 6.35
N HIS A 111 -16.57 -5.96 6.13
CA HIS A 111 -15.82 -6.67 5.10
C HIS A 111 -14.55 -7.28 5.70
N GLN A 112 -14.13 -8.42 5.16
CA GLN A 112 -13.00 -9.17 5.69
C GLN A 112 -11.66 -8.57 5.24
N VAL A 113 -10.76 -8.38 6.19
CA VAL A 113 -9.36 -8.00 5.98
C VAL A 113 -8.44 -9.11 6.51
N VAL A 114 -7.27 -9.27 5.90
CA VAL A 114 -6.30 -10.33 6.22
C VAL A 114 -4.90 -9.76 6.36
N HIS A 115 -4.29 -9.91 7.53
CA HIS A 115 -2.90 -9.56 7.79
C HIS A 115 -2.06 -10.82 7.99
N LEU A 116 -0.87 -10.87 7.34
CA LEU A 116 0.08 -11.95 7.57
C LEU A 116 1.00 -11.60 8.75
N PHE A 117 1.07 -12.47 9.75
CA PHE A 117 2.06 -12.39 10.82
C PHE A 117 2.91 -13.65 10.92
N HIS A 118 4.06 -13.56 11.59
CA HIS A 118 4.94 -14.70 11.81
C HIS A 118 5.18 -15.00 13.30
N VAL A 119 5.42 -16.27 13.58
CA VAL A 119 5.89 -16.78 14.85
C VAL A 119 7.20 -17.54 14.60
N GLN A 120 8.19 -17.35 15.47
CA GLN A 120 9.44 -18.10 15.42
C GLN A 120 9.62 -18.87 16.73
N ALA A 121 9.88 -20.16 16.61
CA ALA A 121 10.27 -21.02 17.73
C ALA A 121 11.71 -21.49 17.56
N ASN A 122 12.42 -21.73 18.66
CA ASN A 122 13.70 -22.43 18.63
C ASN A 122 13.52 -23.96 18.43
N TRP A 123 14.61 -24.71 18.40
CA TRP A 123 14.60 -26.17 18.22
C TRP A 123 13.90 -26.98 19.33
N SER A 124 13.59 -26.40 20.50
CA SER A 124 12.76 -27.03 21.54
C SER A 124 11.26 -26.66 21.43
N GLY A 125 10.89 -25.86 20.44
CA GLY A 125 9.56 -25.29 20.28
C GLY A 125 9.25 -24.16 21.27
N THR A 126 10.25 -23.55 21.89
CA THR A 126 10.06 -22.34 22.70
C THR A 126 9.91 -21.14 21.77
N ILE A 127 8.85 -20.36 21.92
CA ILE A 127 8.64 -19.16 21.09
C ILE A 127 9.69 -18.11 21.46
N VAL A 128 10.48 -17.69 20.46
CA VAL A 128 11.55 -16.69 20.60
C VAL A 128 11.22 -15.37 19.91
N ARG A 129 10.22 -15.37 19.02
CA ARG A 129 9.65 -14.15 18.43
C ARG A 129 8.18 -14.38 18.13
N TYR A 130 7.34 -13.52 18.68
CA TYR A 130 5.93 -13.45 18.35
C TYR A 130 5.67 -12.13 17.63
N GLY A 131 5.06 -12.21 16.45
CA GLY A 131 4.60 -11.06 15.68
C GLY A 131 3.09 -11.00 15.54
N GLY A 132 2.30 -11.82 16.26
CA GLY A 132 0.84 -11.84 16.19
C GLY A 132 0.15 -10.97 17.25
N PRO A 133 -1.18 -10.77 17.15
CA PRO A 133 -1.91 -9.80 17.96
C PRO A 133 -1.77 -10.09 19.45
N ARG A 134 -1.75 -9.03 20.26
CA ARG A 134 -1.48 -9.14 21.71
C ARG A 134 -2.70 -9.53 22.54
N GLU A 135 -3.89 -9.34 21.99
CA GLU A 135 -5.18 -9.58 22.61
C GLU A 135 -6.24 -9.74 21.49
N PRO A 136 -7.43 -10.27 21.81
CA PRO A 136 -8.58 -10.25 20.90
C PRO A 136 -9.04 -8.83 20.58
N TYR A 137 -9.17 -8.49 19.29
CA TYR A 137 -9.75 -7.22 18.83
C TYR A 137 -11.14 -7.45 18.22
N GLN A 138 -12.06 -6.50 18.40
CA GLN A 138 -13.44 -6.57 17.92
C GLN A 138 -13.74 -5.66 16.72
N PHE A 139 -12.79 -4.80 16.35
CA PHE A 139 -12.86 -3.77 15.30
C PHE A 139 -14.13 -2.91 15.41
N LEU A 140 -14.39 -2.41 16.63
CA LEU A 140 -15.63 -1.67 16.94
C LEU A 140 -15.71 -0.31 16.24
N ILE A 141 -14.58 0.34 16.00
CA ILE A 141 -14.47 1.67 15.38
C ILE A 141 -14.32 1.51 13.85
N SER A 142 -15.17 2.20 13.08
CA SER A 142 -15.05 2.21 11.62
C SER A 142 -13.88 3.07 11.11
N SER A 143 -13.50 2.85 9.85
CA SER A 143 -12.52 3.72 9.15
C SER A 143 -12.97 5.19 9.13
N SER A 144 -14.27 5.47 8.96
CA SER A 144 -14.82 6.83 9.03
C SER A 144 -14.85 7.42 10.44
N GLU A 145 -15.09 6.64 11.49
CA GLU A 145 -14.96 7.11 12.88
C GLU A 145 -13.51 7.45 13.22
N ALA A 146 -12.55 6.63 12.78
CA ALA A 146 -11.13 6.94 12.90
C ALA A 146 -10.74 8.22 12.13
N ARG A 147 -11.34 8.45 10.94
CA ARG A 147 -11.20 9.70 10.18
C ARG A 147 -11.71 10.91 10.97
N ASP A 148 -12.88 10.81 11.58
CA ASP A 148 -13.46 11.89 12.37
C ASP A 148 -12.64 12.18 13.63
N ILE A 149 -12.15 11.14 14.33
CA ILE A 149 -11.21 11.27 15.47
C ILE A 149 -9.93 11.99 15.02
N ALA A 150 -9.37 11.63 13.86
CA ALA A 150 -8.17 12.28 13.33
C ALA A 150 -8.39 13.76 12.97
N ILE A 151 -9.54 14.09 12.38
CA ILE A 151 -9.92 15.48 12.06
C ILE A 151 -10.14 16.30 13.35
N GLN A 152 -10.82 15.74 14.35
CA GLN A 152 -10.99 16.36 15.67
C GLN A 152 -9.66 16.66 16.37
N ASN A 153 -8.61 15.89 16.05
CA ASN A 153 -7.26 16.08 16.56
C ASN A 153 -6.33 16.92 15.66
N GLY A 154 -6.91 17.61 14.65
CA GLY A 154 -6.22 18.65 13.88
C GLY A 154 -5.69 18.20 12.52
N MET A 155 -5.93 16.96 12.09
CA MET A 155 -5.57 16.54 10.73
C MET A 155 -6.53 17.13 9.69
N LYS A 156 -6.00 17.48 8.52
CA LYS A 156 -6.78 17.94 7.36
C LYS A 156 -6.81 16.82 6.33
N GLU A 157 -8.01 16.33 6.00
CA GLU A 157 -8.23 15.27 5.00
C GLU A 157 -7.35 14.01 5.20
N PRO A 158 -7.33 13.39 6.40
CA PRO A 158 -6.49 12.22 6.66
C PRO A 158 -6.90 11.02 5.78
N VAL A 159 -5.91 10.27 5.31
CA VAL A 159 -6.05 8.91 4.81
C VAL A 159 -6.08 7.99 6.03
N ILE A 160 -6.99 7.02 6.03
CA ILE A 160 -7.10 6.00 7.08
C ILE A 160 -6.70 4.66 6.49
N GLU A 161 -5.76 3.99 7.15
CA GLU A 161 -5.27 2.66 6.81
C GLU A 161 -5.26 1.82 8.08
N LEU A 162 -5.56 0.52 7.97
CA LEU A 162 -5.44 -0.40 9.09
C LEU A 162 -3.99 -0.90 9.14
N ASP A 163 -3.25 -0.54 10.20
CA ASP A 163 -1.94 -1.11 10.47
C ASP A 163 -1.97 -1.96 11.74
N TYR A 164 -0.97 -2.79 11.82
CA TYR A 164 -0.78 -3.78 12.84
C TYR A 164 0.58 -3.51 13.53
N GLY A 165 0.63 -2.37 14.23
CA GLY A 165 1.61 -2.02 15.27
C GLY A 165 3.10 -2.02 14.92
N THR A 166 3.51 -2.30 13.68
CA THR A 166 4.94 -2.45 13.34
C THR A 166 5.65 -1.12 13.09
N GLN A 167 4.92 -0.01 12.93
CA GLN A 167 5.46 1.27 12.46
C GLN A 167 5.39 2.43 13.47
N GLY A 168 4.96 2.18 14.72
CA GLY A 168 4.78 3.22 15.75
C GLY A 168 6.06 3.93 16.27
N TYR A 169 7.24 3.66 15.68
CA TYR A 169 8.53 4.16 16.16
C TYR A 169 8.73 5.68 15.97
N ASP A 170 8.10 6.28 14.96
CA ASP A 170 8.20 7.72 14.68
C ASP A 170 7.15 8.56 15.43
N SER A 171 6.42 7.95 16.38
CA SER A 171 5.42 8.64 17.21
C SER A 171 6.02 9.16 18.51
N ASN A 172 5.30 10.07 19.18
CA ASN A 172 5.65 10.58 20.49
C ASN A 172 5.61 9.53 21.62
N THR A 173 4.98 8.38 21.39
CA THR A 173 4.75 7.32 22.39
C THR A 173 4.90 5.96 21.71
N PRO A 174 5.99 5.20 21.93
CA PRO A 174 6.23 3.94 21.24
C PRO A 174 5.07 2.95 21.37
N ILE A 175 4.43 2.64 20.26
CA ILE A 175 3.28 1.73 20.23
C ILE A 175 3.79 0.28 20.30
N PRO A 176 3.27 -0.55 21.22
CA PRO A 176 3.76 -1.91 21.36
C PRO A 176 3.51 -2.74 20.09
N GLY A 177 4.58 -3.31 19.51
CA GLY A 177 4.47 -4.12 18.30
C GLY A 177 3.47 -5.27 18.47
N GLY A 178 2.39 -5.24 17.70
CA GLY A 178 1.26 -6.17 17.78
C GLY A 178 -0.06 -5.59 18.32
N THR A 179 -0.12 -4.27 18.53
CA THR A 179 -1.38 -3.53 18.71
C THR A 179 -2.04 -3.25 17.36
N CYS A 180 -3.34 -3.54 17.22
CA CYS A 180 -4.14 -3.16 16.06
C CYS A 180 -4.54 -1.68 16.13
N VAL A 181 -4.29 -0.94 15.05
CA VAL A 181 -4.52 0.51 15.00
C VAL A 181 -5.06 0.96 13.64
N TRP A 182 -6.01 1.89 13.67
CA TRP A 182 -6.25 2.78 12.55
C TRP A 182 -5.12 3.82 12.52
N VAL A 183 -4.37 3.84 11.43
CA VAL A 183 -3.33 4.84 11.16
C VAL A 183 -3.94 5.94 10.31
N ALA A 184 -3.98 7.15 10.86
CA ALA A 184 -4.39 8.33 10.13
C ALA A 184 -3.17 9.13 9.69
N TRP A 185 -3.04 9.39 8.39
CA TRP A 185 -1.85 10.04 7.81
C TRP A 185 -2.20 10.97 6.65
N THR A 186 -1.30 11.89 6.28
CA THR A 186 -1.55 12.89 5.23
C THR A 186 -0.47 12.90 4.16
N TYR A 187 -0.86 13.11 2.89
CA TYR A 187 0.06 13.14 1.74
C TYR A 187 0.90 14.43 1.67
N GLY A 188 1.92 14.54 2.52
CA GLY A 188 2.89 15.64 2.50
C GLY A 188 2.27 17.02 2.76
N GLY A 189 3.05 18.09 2.56
CA GLY A 189 2.56 19.47 2.67
C GLY A 189 2.04 19.92 4.04
N VAL A 190 2.11 19.06 5.07
CA VAL A 190 1.63 19.37 6.43
C VAL A 190 2.47 20.53 7.01
N PRO A 191 1.84 21.59 7.55
CA PRO A 191 2.55 22.68 8.21
C PRO A 191 3.34 22.22 9.43
N LYS A 192 4.45 22.89 9.73
CA LYS A 192 5.22 22.61 10.95
C LYS A 192 4.34 22.82 12.18
N GLY A 193 4.22 21.81 13.03
CA GLY A 193 3.39 21.85 14.23
C GLY A 193 2.00 21.22 14.08
N ASP A 194 1.51 21.01 12.85
CA ASP A 194 0.29 20.23 12.60
C ASP A 194 0.63 18.71 12.67
N PRO A 195 -0.31 17.85 13.08
CA PRO A 195 -0.11 16.39 13.08
C PRO A 195 -0.10 15.83 11.66
N ASP A 196 0.87 14.96 11.36
CA ASP A 196 0.99 14.25 10.07
C ASP A 196 0.78 12.74 10.17
N LEU A 197 0.73 12.21 11.40
CA LEU A 197 0.48 10.79 11.70
C LEU A 197 -0.23 10.67 13.06
N LEU A 198 -1.35 9.95 13.13
CA LEU A 198 -2.02 9.55 14.36
C LEU A 198 -2.26 8.04 14.35
N PHE A 199 -2.24 7.43 15.53
CA PHE A 199 -2.53 6.02 15.74
C PHE A 199 -3.70 5.88 16.72
N ILE A 200 -4.79 5.30 16.24
CA ILE A 200 -6.09 5.22 16.92
C ILE A 200 -6.40 3.75 17.19
N HIS A 201 -6.75 3.40 18.43
CA HIS A 201 -7.09 2.04 18.81
C HIS A 201 -8.40 1.57 18.16
N VAL A 202 -8.39 0.39 17.54
CA VAL A 202 -9.49 -0.12 16.68
C VAL A 202 -10.80 -0.39 17.44
N ASP A 203 -10.76 -0.58 18.75
CA ASP A 203 -11.96 -0.88 19.56
C ASP A 203 -12.45 0.28 20.43
N THR A 204 -11.60 1.27 20.72
CA THR A 204 -11.90 2.31 21.73
C THR A 204 -11.84 3.72 21.17
N GLY A 205 -11.23 3.92 19.99
CA GLY A 205 -10.99 5.25 19.43
C GLY A 205 -9.90 6.03 20.17
N GLU A 206 -9.21 5.43 21.14
CA GLU A 206 -8.16 6.09 21.92
C GLU A 206 -6.95 6.41 21.04
N LEU A 207 -6.39 7.62 21.20
CA LEU A 207 -5.12 8.00 20.56
C LEU A 207 -3.93 7.44 21.34
N LEU A 208 -3.31 6.40 20.77
CA LEU A 208 -2.15 5.73 21.34
C LEU A 208 -0.83 6.47 21.07
N GLY A 209 -0.78 7.21 19.96
CA GLY A 209 0.40 7.96 19.55
C GLY A 209 0.12 8.98 18.44
N LYS A 210 0.99 9.96 18.33
CA LYS A 210 0.99 10.98 17.28
C LYS A 210 2.39 11.38 16.85
N ARG A 211 2.56 11.73 15.57
CA ARG A 211 3.71 12.49 15.07
C ARG A 211 3.26 13.90 14.71
N ILE A 212 4.14 14.86 14.95
CA ILE A 212 3.95 16.25 14.58
C ILE A 212 4.89 16.54 13.42
N SER A 213 4.38 17.15 12.36
CA SER A 213 5.20 17.47 11.20
C SER A 213 6.29 18.47 11.57
N GLU A 214 7.51 18.21 11.11
CA GLU A 214 8.59 19.19 11.14
C GLU A 214 8.37 20.32 10.11
N GLY A 215 7.34 20.18 9.27
CA GLY A 215 6.98 21.08 8.18
C GLY A 215 7.69 20.72 6.88
N TYR A 216 7.08 21.07 5.76
CA TYR A 216 7.72 20.95 4.46
C TYR A 216 8.89 21.95 4.35
N SER A 217 10.11 21.50 4.63
CA SER A 217 11.33 22.25 4.32
C SER A 217 11.47 22.32 2.79
N GLY A 218 10.97 23.41 2.23
CA GLY A 218 10.93 23.66 0.79
C GLY A 218 12.30 23.89 0.13
N ALA A 219 13.23 22.95 0.31
CA ALA A 219 14.26 22.69 -0.69
C ALA A 219 13.55 22.08 -1.90
N ILE A 220 12.94 22.95 -2.73
CA ILE A 220 12.51 22.57 -4.06
C ILE A 220 13.77 22.09 -4.77
N MET A 221 13.88 20.77 -4.98
CA MET A 221 14.91 20.21 -5.84
C MET A 221 14.51 20.48 -7.29
N THR A 222 14.42 21.76 -7.64
CA THR A 222 14.62 22.21 -9.01
C THR A 222 16.03 21.78 -9.36
N SER A 223 16.14 20.63 -10.01
CA SER A 223 17.24 20.32 -10.90
C SER A 223 17.17 21.29 -12.09
N THR A 224 17.42 22.56 -11.80
CA THR A 224 17.97 23.47 -12.80
C THR A 224 19.29 22.83 -13.18
N ILE A 225 19.30 22.18 -14.33
CA ILE A 225 20.51 21.61 -14.91
C ILE A 225 21.33 22.82 -15.37
N ASP A 226 22.10 23.40 -14.44
CA ASP A 226 23.17 24.33 -14.76
C ASP A 226 24.31 23.52 -15.39
N LEU A 227 24.16 23.29 -16.70
CA LEU A 227 25.27 22.97 -17.58
C LEU A 227 26.22 24.18 -17.60
N ASN A 228 27.17 24.20 -16.67
CA ASN A 228 28.41 24.93 -16.85
C ASN A 228 29.59 24.02 -16.49
N GLU A 229 30.26 23.56 -17.55
CA GLU A 229 31.62 23.07 -17.47
C GLU A 229 32.52 24.21 -16.99
N GLU A 230 33.29 24.04 -15.91
CA GLU A 230 34.59 24.70 -15.86
C GLU A 230 35.65 23.80 -15.21
N LYS A 231 36.77 23.68 -15.94
CA LYS A 231 37.90 22.80 -15.62
C LYS A 231 38.62 23.26 -14.35
N ARG A 232 39.09 22.31 -13.54
CA ARG A 232 40.42 22.38 -12.93
C ARG A 232 41.11 21.02 -12.90
N ASP A 233 42.38 21.04 -13.27
CA ASP A 233 43.25 19.88 -13.41
C ASP A 233 44.05 19.59 -12.13
N GLY A 234 44.45 18.31 -11.95
CA GLY A 234 45.48 17.87 -11.00
C GLY A 234 45.03 17.68 -9.54
N GLU A 235 45.52 16.68 -8.79
CA GLU A 235 46.46 15.59 -9.12
C GLU A 235 46.33 14.44 -8.08
N SER A 236 46.53 13.19 -8.53
CA SER A 236 46.91 11.95 -7.79
C SER A 236 46.63 11.83 -6.26
N THR A 237 46.02 10.75 -5.76
CA THR A 237 46.66 9.41 -5.75
C THR A 237 45.66 8.27 -5.56
N GLN A 238 45.77 7.23 -6.40
CA GLN A 238 45.14 5.91 -6.29
C GLN A 238 46.22 4.86 -5.89
N PRO A 239 45.89 3.64 -5.38
CA PRO A 239 45.28 2.60 -6.23
C PRO A 239 44.36 1.54 -5.55
N ASN A 240 43.44 0.98 -6.35
CA ASN A 240 42.96 -0.44 -6.41
C ASN A 240 42.39 -1.13 -5.13
N ASN A 241 41.41 -2.03 -5.15
CA ASN A 241 40.64 -2.76 -6.19
C ASN A 241 39.39 -3.42 -5.51
N THR A 242 38.32 -3.95 -6.13
CA THR A 242 37.91 -4.16 -7.54
C THR A 242 36.37 -4.06 -7.64
N ASP A 243 35.82 -3.97 -8.86
CA ASP A 243 34.40 -3.78 -9.19
C ASP A 243 33.38 -4.88 -8.84
N LYS A 244 32.12 -4.45 -8.69
CA LYS A 244 30.97 -5.16 -9.29
C LYS A 244 29.91 -4.16 -9.79
N LYS A 245 30.09 -3.65 -11.01
CA LYS A 245 29.16 -2.73 -11.70
C LYS A 245 27.92 -3.50 -12.17
N VAL A 246 26.73 -3.06 -11.76
CA VAL A 246 25.44 -3.52 -12.32
C VAL A 246 24.93 -2.42 -13.25
N ASN A 247 24.68 -2.76 -14.53
CA ASN A 247 24.11 -1.81 -15.49
C ASN A 247 22.67 -1.44 -15.09
N LEU A 248 22.43 -0.15 -14.94
CA LEU A 248 21.16 0.43 -14.49
C LEU A 248 20.40 1.18 -15.60
N THR A 249 20.92 1.17 -16.83
CA THR A 249 20.42 1.97 -17.97
C THR A 249 19.14 1.46 -18.60
N ASP A 250 18.84 0.15 -18.54
CA ASP A 250 17.74 -0.44 -19.32
C ASP A 250 16.35 -0.28 -18.66
N ARG A 251 16.30 0.27 -17.43
CA ARG A 251 15.05 0.39 -16.65
C ARG A 251 14.40 1.77 -16.77
N GLU A 252 15.17 2.83 -16.99
CA GLU A 252 14.65 4.21 -17.08
C GLU A 252 13.97 4.48 -18.44
N GLU A 253 14.51 3.94 -19.53
CA GLU A 253 13.97 4.15 -20.88
C GLU A 253 12.55 3.56 -21.06
N LYS A 254 12.23 2.50 -20.30
CA LYS A 254 10.94 1.82 -20.35
C LYS A 254 9.83 2.50 -19.53
N VAL A 255 10.21 3.24 -18.48
CA VAL A 255 9.26 4.07 -17.70
C VAL A 255 9.01 5.41 -18.42
N ALA A 256 10.07 6.01 -18.98
CA ALA A 256 9.97 7.27 -19.71
C ALA A 256 9.18 7.18 -21.03
N SER A 257 9.16 6.02 -21.68
CA SER A 257 8.37 5.79 -22.91
C SER A 257 6.87 5.65 -22.62
N SER A 258 6.49 4.87 -21.61
CA SER A 258 5.10 4.69 -21.17
C SER A 258 4.41 6.01 -20.81
N ALA A 259 5.05 6.87 -19.99
CA ALA A 259 4.49 8.17 -19.61
C ALA A 259 4.34 9.16 -20.79
N LYS A 260 5.21 9.05 -21.81
CA LYS A 260 5.10 9.84 -23.06
C LYS A 260 3.97 9.37 -23.97
N GLU A 261 3.61 8.09 -23.92
CA GLU A 261 2.56 7.53 -24.78
C GLU A 261 1.15 7.88 -24.26
N GLU A 262 0.90 7.74 -22.95
CA GLU A 262 -0.38 8.11 -22.33
C GLU A 262 -0.71 9.60 -22.48
N THR A 263 0.28 10.48 -22.24
CA THR A 263 0.13 11.93 -22.45
C THR A 263 -0.14 12.28 -23.92
N GLY A 264 0.35 11.48 -24.87
CA GLY A 264 0.04 11.61 -26.29
C GLY A 264 -1.41 11.28 -26.64
N ILE A 265 -2.00 10.26 -26.01
CA ILE A 265 -3.39 9.83 -26.26
C ILE A 265 -4.38 10.86 -25.72
N PHE A 266 -4.23 11.31 -24.47
CA PHE A 266 -5.10 12.34 -23.89
C PHE A 266 -5.07 13.66 -24.69
N LYS A 267 -3.89 14.07 -25.17
CA LYS A 267 -3.73 15.28 -25.99
C LYS A 267 -4.43 15.16 -27.36
N LYS A 268 -4.44 13.96 -27.97
CA LYS A 268 -5.23 13.67 -29.18
C LYS A 268 -6.74 13.76 -28.91
N ILE A 269 -7.22 13.16 -27.82
CA ILE A 269 -8.65 13.22 -27.43
C ILE A 269 -9.09 14.67 -27.21
N ILE A 270 -8.33 15.46 -26.44
CA ILE A 270 -8.66 16.88 -26.17
C ILE A 270 -8.71 17.69 -27.47
N ASN A 271 -7.78 17.48 -28.41
CA ASN A 271 -7.80 18.18 -29.69
C ASN A 271 -8.98 17.76 -30.58
N TRP A 272 -9.36 16.47 -30.56
CA TRP A 272 -10.51 15.97 -31.31
C TRP A 272 -11.84 16.52 -30.77
N VAL A 273 -11.98 16.56 -29.44
CA VAL A 273 -13.13 17.21 -28.77
C VAL A 273 -13.18 18.70 -29.12
N LYS A 274 -12.05 19.43 -29.06
CA LYS A 274 -12.02 20.84 -29.46
C LYS A 274 -12.47 21.05 -30.92
N ALA A 275 -12.03 20.19 -31.84
CA ALA A 275 -12.44 20.28 -33.25
C ALA A 275 -13.96 20.16 -33.45
N LEU A 276 -14.65 19.32 -32.65
CA LEU A 276 -16.12 19.17 -32.69
C LEU A 276 -16.89 20.43 -32.25
N PHE A 277 -16.26 21.36 -31.54
CA PHE A 277 -16.90 22.61 -31.06
C PHE A 277 -16.52 23.86 -31.85
N VAL A 278 -15.62 23.77 -32.85
CA VAL A 278 -15.12 24.96 -33.58
C VAL A 278 -16.06 25.43 -34.71
N GLU A 279 -16.93 24.58 -35.26
CA GLU A 279 -17.98 25.01 -36.20
C GLU A 279 -19.27 25.49 -35.51
N ILE A 280 -19.15 26.60 -34.77
CA ILE A 280 -20.29 27.48 -34.44
C ILE A 280 -19.96 28.92 -34.85
N LYS A 281 -20.18 29.20 -36.13
CA LYS A 281 -20.49 30.53 -36.69
C LYS A 281 -21.69 30.41 -37.63
#